data_AF-A0A2R6E2Z1-F1
#
_entry.id   AF-A0A2R6E2Z1-F1
#
_cell.length_a   1.000
_cell.length_b   1.000
_cell.length_c   1.000
_cell.angle_alpha   90.00
_cell.angle_beta   90.00
_cell.angle_gamma   90.00
#
_symmetry.space_group_name_H-M   'P 1'
#
loop_
_entity.id
_entity.type
_entity.pdbx_description
1 polymer ?
#
loop_
_entity_poly.entity_id
_entity_poly.type
_entity_poly.pdbx_seq_one_letter_code
_entity_poly.pdbx_strand_id
1 'polypeptide(L)'
;ATWTVWADEVLTIPFRLGSGPLSVYPVQGGWDGYTRERQRIAEAIAAADVDNFVTVTGDMHCYVAGYQQRSYPGRVTGGEGVAQGRPFGVEFMTPAVTSVNVAEALHLTRGVRGKLTEPLLSWLIPKMNPHIDFFDSHNWGYSTLTFTREGCRWVAYAVDKTENSPDADREVMVAYRVPEGEVELDEVTDEHRL
;
A
#
# COMPACT_ATOMS: atom_id res chain seq x y z
N ALA A 1 -11.99 11.55 -18.43
CA ALA A 1 -11.09 10.37 -18.54
C ALA A 1 -11.74 9.24 -17.75
N THR A 2 -11.47 7.96 -18.05
CA THR A 2 -12.04 6.83 -17.29
C THR A 2 -11.45 6.77 -15.88
N TRP A 3 -10.14 6.96 -15.75
CA TRP A 3 -9.41 6.89 -14.47
C TRP A 3 -8.95 8.27 -14.01
N THR A 4 -8.99 8.49 -12.71
CA THR A 4 -8.33 9.61 -12.02
C THR A 4 -7.19 9.05 -11.20
N VAL A 5 -5.96 9.40 -11.57
CA VAL A 5 -4.76 8.87 -10.92
C VAL A 5 -4.04 9.98 -10.17
N TRP A 6 -3.76 9.75 -8.89
CA TRP A 6 -2.92 10.62 -8.07
C TRP A 6 -1.57 9.94 -7.84
N ALA A 7 -0.53 10.46 -8.47
CA ALA A 7 0.84 10.08 -8.15
C ALA A 7 1.38 11.00 -7.06
N ASP A 8 1.80 10.42 -5.94
CA ASP A 8 2.34 11.11 -4.77
C ASP A 8 3.63 10.41 -4.34
N GLU A 9 4.53 11.11 -3.66
CA GLU A 9 5.81 10.54 -3.24
C GLU A 9 5.65 9.58 -2.05
N VAL A 10 4.74 9.89 -1.12
CA VAL A 10 4.66 9.27 0.22
C VAL A 10 3.30 8.64 0.48
N LEU A 11 3.26 7.60 1.32
CA LEU A 11 2.02 6.87 1.64
C LEU A 11 0.90 7.82 2.06
N THR A 12 -0.27 7.69 1.42
CA THR A 12 -1.41 8.57 1.70
C THR A 12 -2.41 7.94 2.67
N ILE A 13 -2.68 6.63 2.58
CA ILE A 13 -3.47 5.90 3.56
C ILE A 13 -2.73 5.84 4.91
N PRO A 14 -3.45 5.83 6.05
CA PRO A 14 -2.80 5.76 7.34
C PRO A 14 -2.01 4.49 7.56
N PHE A 15 -0.86 4.59 8.22
CA PHE A 15 -0.05 3.44 8.57
C PHE A 15 0.27 3.43 10.07
N ARG A 16 -0.37 2.50 10.78
CA ARG A 16 -0.24 2.35 12.22
C ARG A 16 0.58 1.12 12.57
N LEU A 17 1.48 1.30 13.53
CA LEU A 17 2.08 0.22 14.31
C LEU A 17 1.50 0.18 15.74
N GLY A 18 1.22 -1.01 16.28
CA GLY A 18 0.55 -1.19 17.57
C GLY A 18 -0.98 -1.14 17.52
N SER A 19 -1.61 -1.12 18.70
CA SER A 19 -3.07 -1.11 18.86
C SER A 19 -3.49 -0.19 20.01
N GLY A 20 -4.65 0.45 19.86
CA GLY A 20 -5.26 1.31 20.88
C GLY A 20 -4.33 2.46 21.34
N PRO A 21 -4.18 2.70 22.65
CA PRO A 21 -3.37 3.82 23.17
C PRO A 21 -1.86 3.68 22.93
N LEU A 22 -1.38 2.49 22.52
CA LEU A 22 0.02 2.22 22.21
C LEU A 22 0.33 2.33 20.71
N SER A 23 -0.57 2.95 19.93
CA SER A 23 -0.39 3.14 18.50
C SER A 23 0.68 4.18 18.19
N VAL A 24 1.63 3.84 17.33
CA VAL A 24 2.62 4.75 16.77
C VAL A 24 2.45 4.86 15.25
N TYR A 25 2.74 6.03 14.70
CA TYR A 25 2.69 6.32 13.27
C TYR A 25 4.12 6.58 12.82
N PRO A 26 4.82 5.55 12.28
CA PRO A 26 6.25 5.64 12.02
C PRO A 26 6.57 6.59 10.86
N VAL A 27 5.61 6.85 9.95
CA VAL A 27 5.79 7.67 8.76
C VAL A 27 5.26 9.09 8.97
N GLN A 28 5.79 9.80 9.97
CA GLN A 28 5.37 11.19 10.23
C GLN A 28 5.76 12.18 9.12
N GLY A 29 6.74 11.82 8.28
CA GLY A 29 7.08 12.57 7.08
C GLY A 29 6.09 12.40 5.92
N GLY A 30 5.17 11.44 6.02
CA GLY A 30 4.10 11.21 5.05
C GLY A 30 2.77 11.85 5.50
N TRP A 31 1.67 11.40 4.90
CA TRP A 31 0.33 11.98 5.13
C TRP A 31 -0.23 11.77 6.54
N ASP A 32 0.38 10.91 7.35
CA ASP A 32 0.02 10.77 8.77
C ASP A 32 0.36 11.99 9.63
N GLY A 33 1.28 12.85 9.17
CA GLY A 33 1.51 14.18 9.76
C GLY A 33 0.49 15.25 9.34
N TYR A 34 -0.28 15.00 8.26
CA TYR A 34 -1.12 15.99 7.56
C TYR A 34 -2.58 15.52 7.50
N THR A 35 -3.11 15.06 8.63
CA THR A 35 -4.42 14.39 8.69
C THR A 35 -5.58 15.28 8.23
N ARG A 36 -5.52 16.60 8.50
CA ARG A 36 -6.55 17.56 8.08
C ARG A 36 -6.55 17.79 6.58
N GLU A 37 -5.37 17.90 5.98
CA GLU A 37 -5.19 18.04 4.54
C GLU A 37 -5.65 16.77 3.81
N ARG A 38 -5.26 15.59 4.31
CA ARG A 38 -5.76 14.31 3.79
C ARG A 38 -7.28 14.23 3.83
N GLN A 39 -7.89 14.62 4.95
CA GLN A 39 -9.35 14.63 5.09
C GLN A 39 -10.01 15.58 4.08
N ARG A 40 -9.47 16.78 3.87
CA ARG A 40 -10.00 17.73 2.88
C ARG A 40 -9.95 17.16 1.46
N ILE A 41 -8.86 16.49 1.09
CA ILE A 41 -8.72 15.84 -0.22
C ILE A 41 -9.72 14.69 -0.36
N ALA A 42 -9.82 13.83 0.64
CA ALA A 42 -10.78 12.72 0.66
C ALA A 42 -12.24 13.20 0.53
N GLU A 43 -12.60 14.27 1.25
CA GLU A 43 -13.92 14.91 1.15
C GLU A 43 -14.18 15.50 -0.22
N ALA A 44 -13.18 16.17 -0.82
CA ALA A 44 -13.31 16.75 -2.16
C ALA A 44 -13.46 15.69 -3.25
N ILE A 45 -12.69 14.60 -3.19
CA ILE A 45 -12.78 13.47 -4.13
C ILE A 45 -14.14 12.78 -3.99
N ALA A 46 -14.57 12.49 -2.77
CA ALA A 46 -15.86 11.85 -2.53
C ALA A 46 -17.04 12.74 -2.94
N ALA A 47 -16.92 14.07 -2.81
CA ALA A 47 -17.95 15.02 -3.27
C ALA A 47 -17.99 15.15 -4.81
N ALA A 48 -16.89 14.82 -5.50
CA ALA A 48 -16.80 14.84 -6.95
C ALA A 48 -17.35 13.56 -7.62
N ASP A 49 -17.80 12.57 -6.84
CA ASP A 49 -18.38 11.30 -7.33
C ASP A 49 -17.42 10.55 -8.27
N VAL A 50 -16.15 10.47 -7.85
CA VAL A 50 -15.09 9.76 -8.59
C VAL A 50 -15.03 8.31 -8.15
N ASP A 51 -15.50 7.40 -9.00
CA ASP A 51 -15.52 5.96 -8.70
C ASP A 51 -14.25 5.21 -9.15
N ASN A 52 -13.40 5.85 -9.97
CA ASN A 52 -12.18 5.27 -10.54
C ASN A 52 -10.91 5.99 -10.04
N PHE A 53 -10.78 6.13 -8.72
CA PHE A 53 -9.66 6.84 -8.08
C PHE A 53 -8.54 5.88 -7.66
N VAL A 54 -7.34 6.07 -8.23
CA VAL A 54 -6.15 5.26 -7.92
C VAL A 54 -5.02 6.18 -7.47
N THR A 55 -4.42 5.88 -6.31
CA THR A 55 -3.22 6.55 -5.81
C THR A 55 -2.00 5.65 -6.02
N VAL A 56 -0.87 6.22 -6.44
CA VAL A 56 0.40 5.50 -6.57
C VAL A 56 1.49 6.20 -5.78
N THR A 57 2.25 5.44 -4.99
CA THR A 57 3.25 5.99 -4.05
C THR A 57 4.54 5.16 -3.97
N GLY A 58 5.54 5.71 -3.28
CA GLY A 58 6.83 5.07 -2.99
C GLY A 58 7.34 5.42 -1.59
N ASP A 59 8.63 5.77 -1.47
CA ASP A 59 9.30 6.24 -0.23
C ASP A 59 9.47 5.22 0.91
N MET A 60 8.42 4.49 1.31
CA MET A 60 8.50 3.59 2.49
C MET A 60 9.33 2.32 2.26
N HIS A 61 9.78 2.08 1.02
CA HIS A 61 10.55 0.90 0.61
C HIS A 61 9.83 -0.43 0.87
N CYS A 62 8.51 -0.42 0.72
CA CYS A 62 7.62 -1.56 0.94
C CYS A 62 6.61 -1.64 -0.20
N TYR A 63 6.04 -2.81 -0.41
CA TYR A 63 4.81 -2.95 -1.19
C TYR A 63 3.60 -2.71 -0.29
N VAL A 64 2.63 -1.94 -0.78
CA VAL A 64 1.35 -1.74 -0.12
C VAL A 64 0.24 -1.76 -1.16
N ALA A 65 -0.84 -2.51 -0.90
CA ALA A 65 -2.12 -2.32 -1.57
C ALA A 65 -3.18 -2.08 -0.50
N GLY A 66 -3.97 -1.02 -0.65
CA GLY A 66 -4.99 -0.68 0.34
C GLY A 66 -6.05 0.27 -0.17
N TYR A 67 -7.03 0.54 0.69
CA TYR A 67 -8.20 1.32 0.39
C TYR A 67 -8.10 2.74 0.95
N GLN A 68 -8.40 3.71 0.11
CA GLN A 68 -8.60 5.11 0.49
C GLN A 68 -10.00 5.29 1.05
N GLN A 69 -10.09 5.85 2.26
CA GLN A 69 -11.34 6.01 3.00
C GLN A 69 -11.46 7.41 3.60
N ARG A 70 -12.69 7.90 3.72
CA ARG A 70 -12.96 9.23 4.31
C ARG A 70 -12.68 9.27 5.81
N SER A 71 -12.75 8.13 6.48
CA SER A 71 -12.46 8.00 7.90
C SER A 71 -11.83 6.63 8.19
N TYR A 72 -10.83 6.64 9.03
CA TYR A 72 -10.10 5.48 9.54
C TYR A 72 -10.26 5.43 11.07
N PRO A 73 -10.70 4.29 11.64
CA PRO A 73 -10.89 4.15 13.08
C PRO A 73 -9.58 4.39 13.86
N GLY A 74 -9.66 5.22 14.90
CA GLY A 74 -8.52 5.56 15.77
C GLY A 74 -8.09 7.02 15.67
N ARG A 75 -6.89 7.33 16.16
CA ARG A 75 -6.41 8.71 16.32
C ARG A 75 -6.17 9.49 15.02
N VAL A 76 -6.25 8.82 13.87
CA VAL A 76 -5.88 9.41 12.58
C VAL A 76 -6.93 10.36 12.04
N THR A 77 -8.21 9.95 12.05
CA THR A 77 -9.29 10.79 11.50
C THR A 77 -10.49 10.93 12.43
N GLY A 78 -10.53 10.24 13.59
CA GLY A 78 -11.80 10.14 14.31
C GLY A 78 -11.78 9.97 15.83
N GLY A 79 -10.67 9.59 16.45
CA GLY A 79 -10.69 9.22 17.88
C GLY A 79 -11.43 7.90 18.13
N GLU A 80 -11.61 7.54 19.40
CA GLU A 80 -12.37 6.34 19.77
C GLU A 80 -13.84 6.49 19.35
N GLY A 81 -14.40 5.48 18.68
CA GLY A 81 -15.82 5.43 18.29
C GLY A 81 -16.14 5.87 16.85
N VAL A 82 -15.16 6.35 16.07
CA VAL A 82 -15.39 6.62 14.64
C VAL A 82 -15.37 5.33 13.83
N ALA A 83 -16.48 5.09 13.13
CA ALA A 83 -16.63 3.97 12.23
C ALA A 83 -15.71 4.11 11.01
N GLN A 84 -15.35 2.95 10.45
CA GLN A 84 -14.61 2.89 9.20
C GLN A 84 -15.45 3.50 8.07
N GLY A 85 -14.85 4.43 7.33
CA GLY A 85 -15.51 5.11 6.22
C GLY A 85 -15.62 4.19 5.01
N ARG A 86 -16.62 4.45 4.15
CA ARG A 86 -16.72 3.76 2.86
C ARG A 86 -15.47 4.08 2.02
N PRO A 87 -14.83 3.06 1.41
CA PRO A 87 -13.77 3.28 0.43
C PRO A 87 -14.21 4.16 -0.74
N PHE A 88 -13.32 5.00 -1.23
CA PHE A 88 -13.53 5.86 -2.42
C PHE A 88 -12.43 5.72 -3.47
N GLY A 89 -11.40 4.92 -3.20
CA GLY A 89 -10.34 4.61 -4.13
C GLY A 89 -9.36 3.60 -3.53
N VAL A 90 -8.31 3.29 -4.27
CA VAL A 90 -7.23 2.40 -3.82
C VAL A 90 -5.88 3.10 -3.87
N GLU A 91 -4.92 2.61 -3.09
CA GLU A 91 -3.52 3.03 -3.15
C GLU A 91 -2.61 1.83 -3.38
N PHE A 92 -1.70 1.99 -4.34
CA PHE A 92 -0.63 1.04 -4.64
C PHE A 92 0.74 1.68 -4.40
N MET A 93 1.48 1.17 -3.43
CA MET A 93 2.86 1.57 -3.18
C MET A 93 3.83 0.59 -3.82
N THR A 94 4.80 1.13 -4.53
CA THR A 94 5.93 0.39 -5.09
C THR A 94 7.10 0.34 -4.09
N PRO A 95 7.86 -0.77 -4.03
CA PRO A 95 9.00 -0.90 -3.13
C PRO A 95 10.19 -0.07 -3.60
N ALA A 96 11.28 -0.13 -2.85
CA ALA A 96 12.58 0.31 -3.34
C ALA A 96 13.15 -0.68 -4.36
N VAL A 97 13.90 -0.15 -5.33
CA VAL A 97 14.73 -0.96 -6.23
C VAL A 97 15.96 -1.49 -5.49
N THR A 98 16.66 -0.63 -4.74
CA THR A 98 17.93 -1.01 -4.05
C THR A 98 18.09 -0.45 -2.63
N SER A 99 17.34 0.57 -2.24
CA SER A 99 17.43 1.21 -0.92
C SER A 99 17.11 0.24 0.22
N VAL A 100 17.71 0.45 1.39
CA VAL A 100 17.47 -0.36 2.59
C VAL A 100 15.97 -0.37 2.94
N ASN A 101 15.33 -1.54 2.90
CA ASN A 101 13.92 -1.67 3.27
C ASN A 101 13.74 -1.66 4.81
N VAL A 102 12.50 -1.51 5.26
CA VAL A 102 12.18 -1.44 6.71
C VAL A 102 12.69 -2.69 7.44
N ALA A 103 12.60 -3.87 6.83
CA ALA A 103 13.09 -5.09 7.43
C ALA A 103 14.63 -5.08 7.61
N GLU A 104 15.39 -4.57 6.64
CA GLU A 104 16.85 -4.43 6.74
C GLU A 104 17.25 -3.33 7.74
N ALA A 105 16.53 -2.21 7.76
CA ALA A 105 16.72 -1.13 8.73
C ALA A 105 16.51 -1.59 10.18
N LEU A 106 15.58 -2.53 10.40
CA LEU A 106 15.34 -3.17 11.71
C LEU A 106 16.24 -4.40 11.97
N HIS A 107 17.23 -4.68 11.10
CA HIS A 107 18.10 -5.87 11.13
C HIS A 107 17.33 -7.21 11.14
N LEU A 108 16.10 -7.23 10.64
CA LEU A 108 15.26 -8.42 10.61
C LEU A 108 15.64 -9.35 9.45
N THR A 109 16.27 -8.86 8.38
CA THR A 109 16.53 -9.62 7.14
C THR A 109 17.71 -10.60 7.19
N ARG A 110 18.59 -10.56 8.20
CA ARG A 110 19.78 -11.44 8.24
C ARG A 110 19.51 -12.79 8.91
N GLY A 111 19.64 -13.87 8.13
CA GLY A 111 19.61 -15.26 8.60
C GLY A 111 18.21 -15.82 8.84
N VAL A 112 18.09 -16.86 9.67
CA VAL A 112 16.82 -17.57 9.98
C VAL A 112 15.72 -16.64 10.52
N ARG A 113 16.08 -15.46 11.06
CA ARG A 113 15.15 -14.45 11.59
C ARG A 113 14.37 -13.67 10.51
N GLY A 114 14.93 -13.49 9.31
CA GLY A 114 14.23 -12.80 8.20
C GLY A 114 12.99 -13.56 7.75
N LYS A 115 13.18 -14.86 7.47
CA LYS A 115 12.12 -15.78 7.05
C LYS A 115 11.01 -15.97 8.10
N LEU A 116 11.28 -15.67 9.37
CA LEU A 116 10.28 -15.75 10.46
C LEU A 116 9.50 -14.45 10.65
N THR A 117 10.11 -13.30 10.32
CA THR A 117 9.52 -11.97 10.58
C THR A 117 8.68 -11.47 9.42
N GLU A 118 8.97 -11.93 8.20
CA GLU A 118 8.18 -11.65 6.99
C GLU A 118 6.72 -12.12 7.12
N PRO A 119 6.41 -13.41 7.39
CA PRO A 119 5.03 -13.84 7.58
C PRO A 119 4.35 -13.10 8.73
N LEU A 120 5.11 -12.72 9.76
CA LEU A 120 4.58 -12.04 10.93
C LEU A 120 4.16 -10.60 10.61
N LEU A 121 4.99 -9.82 9.92
CA LEU A 121 4.66 -8.44 9.57
C LEU A 121 3.56 -8.37 8.51
N SER A 122 3.66 -9.16 7.45
CA SER A 122 2.62 -9.24 6.40
C SER A 122 1.26 -9.65 6.96
N TRP A 123 1.21 -10.40 8.08
CA TRP A 123 -0.03 -10.74 8.77
C TRP A 123 -0.47 -9.71 9.82
N LEU A 124 0.46 -9.13 10.59
CA LEU A 124 0.14 -8.18 11.65
C LEU A 124 -0.29 -6.81 11.13
N ILE A 125 0.36 -6.33 10.06
CA ILE A 125 0.11 -4.99 9.54
C ILE A 125 -1.33 -4.83 9.02
N PRO A 126 -1.87 -5.71 8.15
CA PRO A 126 -3.28 -5.66 7.75
C PRO A 126 -4.24 -5.79 8.94
N LYS A 127 -3.91 -6.60 9.95
CA LYS A 127 -4.74 -6.71 11.16
C LYS A 127 -4.81 -5.42 11.97
N MET A 128 -3.72 -4.67 12.00
CA MET A 128 -3.64 -3.38 12.66
C MET A 128 -4.12 -2.24 11.77
N ASN A 129 -4.22 -2.44 10.46
CA ASN A 129 -4.64 -1.49 9.45
C ASN A 129 -5.65 -2.18 8.53
N PRO A 130 -6.93 -2.31 8.93
CA PRO A 130 -7.92 -3.09 8.20
C PRO A 130 -8.23 -2.60 6.78
N HIS A 131 -7.76 -1.40 6.43
CA HIS A 131 -7.82 -0.82 5.09
C HIS A 131 -6.64 -1.22 4.20
N ILE A 132 -5.59 -1.86 4.74
CA ILE A 132 -4.47 -2.41 3.97
C ILE A 132 -4.76 -3.89 3.70
N ASP A 133 -4.80 -4.26 2.43
CA ASP A 133 -5.05 -5.63 1.99
C ASP A 133 -3.74 -6.41 1.84
N PHE A 134 -2.70 -5.76 1.30
CA PHE A 134 -1.38 -6.35 1.11
C PHE A 134 -0.27 -5.47 1.67
N PHE A 135 0.71 -6.11 2.33
CA PHE A 135 1.92 -5.48 2.81
C PHE A 135 3.12 -6.43 2.73
N ASP A 136 4.22 -5.95 2.13
CA ASP A 136 5.52 -6.60 2.16
C ASP A 136 6.62 -5.55 2.35
N SER A 137 7.57 -5.84 3.23
CA SER A 137 8.71 -4.95 3.52
C SER A 137 10.06 -5.66 3.44
N HIS A 138 10.07 -6.87 2.88
CA HIS A 138 11.21 -7.78 2.89
C HIS A 138 11.81 -7.93 1.49
N ASN A 139 11.01 -7.68 0.47
CA ASN A 139 11.40 -7.82 -0.93
C ASN A 139 11.68 -6.45 -1.57
N TRP A 140 12.59 -6.44 -2.54
CA TRP A 140 12.91 -5.30 -3.41
C TRP A 140 12.33 -5.54 -4.79
N GLY A 141 12.23 -4.50 -5.60
CA GLY A 141 11.87 -4.65 -6.99
C GLY A 141 11.10 -3.46 -7.50
N TYR A 142 10.00 -3.71 -8.20
CA TYR A 142 9.16 -2.68 -8.80
C TYR A 142 7.73 -3.20 -8.95
N SER A 143 6.82 -2.30 -9.32
CA SER A 143 5.48 -2.68 -9.70
C SER A 143 5.09 -2.07 -11.03
N THR A 144 4.15 -2.70 -11.72
CA THR A 144 3.57 -2.20 -12.96
C THR A 144 2.10 -1.92 -12.77
N LEU A 145 1.61 -0.83 -13.36
CA LEU A 145 0.20 -0.47 -13.36
C LEU A 145 -0.29 -0.37 -14.81
N THR A 146 -1.30 -1.14 -15.16
CA THR A 146 -1.91 -1.17 -16.50
C THR A 146 -3.34 -0.69 -16.41
N PHE A 147 -3.66 0.41 -17.09
CA PHE A 147 -5.02 0.93 -17.18
C PHE A 147 -5.67 0.55 -18.50
N THR A 148 -6.89 0.04 -18.41
CA THR A 148 -7.77 -0.21 -19.55
C THR A 148 -9.10 0.51 -19.33
N ARG A 149 -10.05 0.38 -20.26
CA ARG A 149 -11.42 0.86 -20.03
C ARG A 149 -12.20 0.01 -19.03
N GLU A 150 -11.78 -1.22 -18.79
CA GLU A 150 -12.52 -2.21 -18.00
C GLU A 150 -11.96 -2.37 -16.58
N GLY A 151 -10.71 -1.95 -16.37
CA GLY A 151 -10.04 -2.11 -15.08
C GLY A 151 -8.63 -1.55 -15.05
N CYS A 152 -8.14 -1.35 -13.83
CA CYS A 152 -6.76 -1.07 -13.50
C CYS A 152 -6.13 -2.34 -12.92
N ARG A 153 -4.94 -2.72 -13.40
CA ARG A 153 -4.21 -3.88 -12.90
C ARG A 153 -2.86 -3.48 -12.36
N TRP A 154 -2.58 -3.86 -11.11
CA TRP A 154 -1.31 -3.70 -10.45
C TRP A 154 -0.63 -5.06 -10.30
N VAL A 155 0.66 -5.13 -10.65
CA VAL A 155 1.47 -6.34 -10.47
C VAL A 155 2.77 -5.97 -9.79
N ALA A 156 3.04 -6.60 -8.65
CA ALA A 156 4.26 -6.43 -7.87
C ALA A 156 5.29 -7.51 -8.22
N TYR A 157 6.50 -7.08 -8.56
CA TYR A 157 7.60 -7.97 -8.91
C TYR A 157 8.76 -7.82 -7.92
N ALA A 158 9.15 -8.93 -7.29
CA ALA A 158 10.38 -8.99 -6.52
C ALA A 158 11.59 -9.23 -7.44
N VAL A 159 12.70 -8.56 -7.15
CA VAL A 159 13.99 -8.69 -7.83
C VAL A 159 15.09 -8.70 -6.77
N ASP A 160 16.12 -9.56 -6.95
CA ASP A 160 17.29 -9.55 -6.07
C ASP A 160 18.06 -8.23 -6.23
N LYS A 161 18.02 -7.38 -5.21
CA LYS A 161 18.70 -6.07 -5.21
C LYS A 161 20.22 -6.16 -5.41
N THR A 162 20.82 -7.33 -5.18
CA THR A 162 22.26 -7.55 -5.30
C THR A 162 22.67 -7.97 -6.72
N GLU A 163 21.69 -8.32 -7.55
CA GLU A 163 21.93 -8.68 -8.94
C GLU A 163 21.95 -7.42 -9.82
N ASN A 164 23.14 -7.05 -10.29
CA ASN A 164 23.32 -5.94 -11.23
C ASN A 164 23.37 -6.47 -12.67
N SER A 165 22.21 -6.93 -13.17
CA SER A 165 22.04 -7.47 -14.51
C SER A 165 20.78 -6.92 -15.15
N PRO A 166 20.77 -6.56 -16.45
CA PRO A 166 19.54 -6.25 -17.18
C PRO A 166 18.63 -7.48 -17.33
N ASP A 167 19.19 -8.68 -17.15
CA ASP A 167 18.50 -9.97 -17.26
C ASP A 167 18.19 -10.59 -15.88
N ALA A 168 18.24 -9.79 -14.81
CA ALA A 168 17.95 -10.27 -13.46
C ALA A 168 16.57 -10.92 -13.38
N ASP A 169 16.50 -12.07 -12.69
CA ASP A 169 15.25 -12.79 -12.52
C ASP A 169 14.27 -11.96 -11.68
N ARG A 170 12.98 -12.13 -11.95
CA ARG A 170 11.89 -11.49 -11.20
C ARG A 170 10.82 -12.49 -10.81
N GLU A 171 10.26 -12.33 -9.63
CA GLU A 171 9.17 -13.14 -9.10
C GLU A 171 7.90 -12.29 -8.94
N VAL A 172 6.73 -12.83 -9.30
CA VAL A 172 5.45 -12.17 -9.04
C VAL A 172 5.06 -12.39 -7.58
N MET A 173 5.06 -11.30 -6.82
CA MET A 173 4.68 -11.32 -5.41
C MET A 173 3.17 -11.41 -5.26
N VAL A 174 2.47 -10.46 -5.87
CA VAL A 174 1.01 -10.32 -5.84
C VAL A 174 0.55 -9.54 -7.07
N ALA A 175 -0.67 -9.78 -7.52
CA ALA A 175 -1.34 -8.95 -8.51
C ALA A 175 -2.77 -8.63 -8.07
N TYR A 176 -3.18 -7.37 -8.25
CA TYR A 176 -4.55 -6.92 -8.02
C TYR A 176 -5.16 -6.35 -9.29
N ARG A 177 -6.45 -6.59 -9.48
CA ARG A 177 -7.30 -5.90 -10.45
C ARG A 177 -8.33 -5.07 -9.70
N VAL A 178 -8.55 -3.85 -10.18
CA VAL A 178 -9.64 -2.97 -9.75
C VAL A 178 -10.56 -2.81 -10.95
N PRO A 179 -11.78 -3.39 -10.93
CA PRO A 179 -12.75 -3.20 -12.00
C PRO A 179 -13.13 -1.72 -12.15
N GLU A 180 -13.50 -1.30 -13.36
CA GLU A 180 -14.03 0.04 -13.59
C GLU A 180 -15.36 0.24 -12.85
N GLY A 181 -15.50 1.37 -12.17
CA GLY A 181 -16.68 1.74 -11.39
C GLY A 181 -16.73 1.10 -9.99
N GLU A 182 -15.73 0.31 -9.62
CA GLU A 182 -15.68 -0.40 -8.35
C GLU A 182 -14.44 -0.02 -7.53
N VAL A 183 -14.59 0.02 -6.22
CA VAL A 183 -13.49 0.24 -5.26
C VAL A 183 -13.23 -1.08 -4.54
N GLU A 184 -12.78 -2.06 -5.30
CA GLU A 184 -12.49 -3.43 -4.84
C GLU A 184 -11.13 -3.88 -5.37
N LEU A 185 -10.36 -4.57 -4.51
CA LEU A 185 -9.09 -5.18 -4.86
C LEU A 185 -9.30 -6.68 -5.11
N ASP A 186 -9.46 -7.05 -6.39
CA ASP A 186 -9.52 -8.46 -6.81
C ASP A 186 -8.10 -9.02 -6.87
N GLU A 187 -7.73 -9.96 -6.01
CA GLU A 187 -6.45 -10.65 -6.14
C GLU A 187 -6.47 -11.58 -7.39
N VAL A 188 -5.55 -11.33 -8.32
CA VAL A 188 -5.39 -12.05 -9.60
C VAL A 188 -3.98 -12.61 -9.77
N THR A 189 -3.28 -12.86 -8.66
CA THR A 189 -1.87 -13.30 -8.64
C THR A 189 -1.63 -14.56 -9.48
N ASP A 190 -2.55 -15.53 -9.44
CA ASP A 190 -2.41 -16.80 -10.16
C ASP A 190 -2.46 -16.64 -11.69
N GLU A 191 -3.04 -15.55 -12.21
CA GLU A 191 -3.01 -15.23 -13.65
C GLU A 191 -1.62 -14.78 -14.13
N HIS A 192 -0.72 -14.50 -13.19
CA HIS A 192 0.60 -13.93 -13.43
C HIS A 192 1.77 -14.85 -13.08
N ARG A 193 1.51 -15.94 -12.35
CA ARG A 193 2.50 -16.98 -12.06
C ARG A 193 2.55 -17.95 -13.23
N LEU A 194 3.74 -18.11 -13.83
CA LEU A 194 4.02 -19.10 -14.88
C LEU A 194 4.42 -20.44 -14.26
#